data_AF-A0A7C5GHU3-F1
#
_entry.id   AF-A0A7C5GHU3-F1
#
_cell.length_a   1.000
_cell.length_b   1.000
_cell.length_c   1.000
_cell.angle_alpha   90.00
_cell.angle_beta   90.00
_cell.angle_gamma   90.00
#
_symmetry.space_group_name_H-M   'P 1'
#
loop_
_entity.id
_entity.type
_entity.pdbx_description
1 polymer ?
#
loop_
_entity_poly.entity_id
_entity_poly.type
_entity_poly.pdbx_seq_one_letter_code
_entity_poly.pdbx_strand_id
1 'polypeptide(L)'
;MIGKVKNLLGIESVKIEIDIPDRIPYDISFLAGKIIVSSKSKQTIKKITIKLIERYVRGRGKNKLINEYTVGIVEFSKPFKLEAGKSMEFSFKMPIKIVQSEMDKIGSKNFVSKGFVKIMKKLNNVKSQFRIEATAKVARNAIPPLTKKEIKVIF
;
A
#
# COMPACT_ATOMS: atom_id res chain seq x y z
N MET A 1 1.05 19.21 -11.03
CA MET A 1 2.25 18.54 -11.59
C MET A 1 2.63 17.42 -10.63
N ILE A 2 2.27 16.16 -10.95
CA ILE A 2 2.42 15.00 -10.06
C ILE A 2 3.79 14.39 -10.29
N GLY A 3 4.55 14.26 -9.20
CA GLY A 3 5.92 13.77 -9.20
C GLY A 3 6.03 12.36 -9.78
N LYS A 4 6.55 12.27 -11.01
CA LYS A 4 7.20 11.07 -11.52
C LYS A 4 8.35 10.72 -10.57
N VAL A 5 8.12 9.83 -9.62
CA VAL A 5 9.19 9.19 -8.87
C VAL A 5 9.99 8.39 -9.90
N LYS A 6 11.14 8.94 -10.29
CA LYS A 6 12.06 8.33 -11.23
C LYS A 6 12.47 6.96 -10.71
N ASN A 7 12.27 5.93 -11.54
CA ASN A 7 12.87 4.61 -11.43
C ASN A 7 14.37 4.78 -11.15
N LEU A 8 14.77 4.61 -9.89
CA LEU A 8 16.16 4.65 -9.51
C LEU A 8 16.62 3.20 -9.32
N LEU A 9 17.65 2.84 -10.11
CA LEU A 9 18.50 1.64 -10.04
C LEU A 9 18.11 0.47 -10.97
N GLY A 10 18.65 0.52 -12.19
CA GLY A 10 19.21 -0.67 -12.83
C GLY A 10 18.33 -1.42 -13.84
N ILE A 11 18.39 -0.96 -15.10
CA ILE A 11 18.62 -1.76 -16.33
C ILE A 11 17.81 -3.10 -16.43
N GLU A 12 16.90 -3.19 -17.41
CA GLU A 12 16.03 -4.36 -17.76
C GLU A 12 14.80 -4.65 -16.88
N SER A 13 14.47 -3.76 -15.96
CA SER A 13 13.48 -4.01 -14.90
C SER A 13 12.03 -4.11 -15.38
N VAL A 14 11.35 -5.15 -14.88
CA VAL A 14 9.89 -5.26 -14.89
C VAL A 14 9.30 -4.00 -14.24
N LYS A 15 8.36 -3.35 -14.91
CA LYS A 15 7.61 -2.18 -14.42
C LYS A 15 6.25 -2.64 -13.89
N ILE A 16 5.86 -2.10 -12.75
CA ILE A 16 4.54 -2.31 -12.15
C ILE A 16 3.82 -0.99 -12.06
N GLU A 17 2.57 -0.96 -12.50
CA GLU A 17 1.66 0.16 -12.33
C GLU A 17 0.44 -0.30 -11.52
N ILE A 18 -0.10 0.60 -10.71
CA ILE A 18 -1.24 0.33 -9.84
C ILE A 18 -2.36 1.27 -10.24
N ASP A 19 -3.46 0.69 -10.70
CA ASP A 19 -4.68 1.40 -11.03
C ASP A 19 -5.74 1.11 -9.96
N ILE A 20 -5.96 2.12 -9.13
CA ILE A 20 -6.93 2.14 -8.03
C ILE A 20 -7.50 3.55 -7.90
N PRO A 21 -8.70 3.71 -7.29
CA PRO A 21 -9.22 5.01 -6.92
C PRO A 21 -8.22 5.81 -6.07
N ASP A 22 -8.06 7.09 -6.36
CA ASP A 22 -7.20 7.99 -5.57
C ASP A 22 -7.80 8.31 -4.20
N ARG A 23 -9.10 8.06 -4.04
CA ARG A 23 -9.84 8.28 -2.80
C ARG A 23 -10.64 7.04 -2.44
N ILE A 24 -10.60 6.65 -1.17
CA ILE A 24 -11.36 5.53 -0.63
C ILE A 24 -12.11 5.97 0.64
N PRO A 25 -13.32 5.45 0.90
CA PRO A 25 -14.02 5.71 2.16
C PRO A 25 -13.33 4.99 3.33
N TYR A 26 -13.40 5.57 4.53
CA TYR A 26 -12.76 5.05 5.73
C TYR A 26 -13.30 3.68 6.18
N ASP A 27 -14.56 3.39 5.92
CA ASP A 27 -15.25 2.15 6.32
C ASP A 27 -15.18 1.04 5.26
N ILE A 28 -14.33 1.19 4.25
CA ILE A 28 -14.20 0.21 3.17
C ILE A 28 -13.69 -1.14 3.70
N SER A 29 -14.42 -2.22 3.39
CA SER A 29 -14.02 -3.59 3.73
C SER A 29 -13.14 -4.25 2.68
N PHE A 30 -13.20 -3.79 1.43
CA PHE A 30 -12.44 -4.34 0.31
C PHE A 30 -11.96 -3.25 -0.64
N LEU A 31 -10.68 -3.27 -1.00
CA LEU A 31 -10.15 -2.43 -2.09
C LEU A 31 -10.01 -3.27 -3.36
N ALA A 32 -10.74 -2.88 -4.39
CA ALA A 32 -10.60 -3.42 -5.73
C ALA A 32 -9.68 -2.53 -6.58
N GLY A 33 -8.94 -3.15 -7.49
CA GLY A 33 -8.05 -2.45 -8.40
C GLY A 33 -7.46 -3.36 -9.45
N LYS A 34 -6.59 -2.78 -10.26
CA LYS A 34 -5.79 -3.49 -11.25
C LYS A 34 -4.32 -3.20 -11.02
N ILE A 35 -3.49 -4.19 -11.35
CA ILE A 35 -2.07 -3.96 -11.54
C ILE A 35 -1.72 -4.26 -12.99
N ILE A 36 -0.83 -3.45 -13.55
CA ILE A 36 -0.28 -3.67 -14.89
C ILE A 36 1.20 -3.97 -14.71
N VAL A 37 1.65 -5.12 -15.21
CA VAL A 37 3.04 -5.55 -15.18
C VAL A 37 3.56 -5.56 -16.61
N SER A 38 4.63 -4.81 -16.88
CA SER A 38 5.26 -4.74 -18.21
C SER A 38 6.76 -4.96 -18.11
N SER A 39 7.40 -5.40 -19.19
CA SER A 39 8.86 -5.53 -19.24
C SER A 39 9.39 -5.25 -20.64
N LYS A 40 10.63 -4.75 -20.72
CA LYS A 40 11.35 -4.55 -21.98
C LYS A 40 12.06 -5.81 -22.46
N SER A 41 12.21 -6.82 -21.61
CA SER A 41 12.87 -8.09 -21.93
C SER A 41 12.01 -9.26 -21.46
N LYS A 42 12.35 -10.48 -21.91
CA LYS A 42 11.66 -11.69 -21.47
C LYS A 42 11.97 -11.94 -19.99
N GLN A 43 10.94 -11.99 -19.16
CA GLN A 43 11.08 -12.15 -17.71
C GLN A 43 10.18 -13.26 -17.19
N THR A 44 10.59 -13.89 -16.09
CA THR A 44 9.76 -14.84 -15.35
C THR A 44 9.37 -14.24 -14.01
N ILE A 45 8.08 -13.94 -13.86
CA ILE A 45 7.50 -13.42 -12.62
C ILE A 45 7.11 -14.62 -11.76
N LYS A 46 7.65 -14.72 -10.56
CA LYS A 46 7.36 -15.81 -9.62
C LYS A 46 6.19 -15.48 -8.72
N LYS A 47 6.10 -14.23 -8.27
CA LYS A 47 5.11 -13.77 -7.31
C LYS A 47 4.87 -12.28 -7.46
N ILE A 48 3.66 -11.83 -7.27
CA ILE A 48 3.34 -10.40 -7.08
C ILE A 48 2.67 -10.25 -5.72
N THR A 49 3.13 -9.28 -4.94
CA THR A 49 2.55 -8.96 -3.63
C THR A 49 2.08 -7.51 -3.66
N ILE A 50 0.84 -7.31 -3.24
CA ILE A 50 0.21 -5.99 -3.10
C ILE A 50 -0.11 -5.79 -1.62
N LYS A 51 0.32 -4.68 -1.04
CA LYS A 51 0.09 -4.33 0.37
C LYS A 51 -0.53 -2.95 0.47
N LEU A 52 -1.56 -2.82 1.30
CA LEU A 52 -2.01 -1.52 1.79
C LEU A 52 -1.35 -1.25 3.14
N ILE A 53 -0.66 -0.12 3.25
CA ILE A 53 0.09 0.28 4.44
C ILE A 53 -0.53 1.56 4.98
N GLU A 54 -0.89 1.54 6.27
CA GLU A 54 -1.18 2.74 7.05
C GLU A 54 0.11 3.21 7.73
N ARG A 55 0.53 4.43 7.43
CA ARG A 55 1.58 5.14 8.12
C ARG A 55 0.97 6.04 9.17
N TYR A 56 1.13 5.67 10.43
CA TYR A 56 0.67 6.39 11.59
C TYR A 56 1.78 7.30 12.13
N VAL A 57 1.53 8.61 12.16
CA VAL A 57 2.51 9.59 12.60
C VAL A 57 2.00 10.33 13.84
N ARG A 58 2.80 10.37 14.92
CA ARG A 58 2.52 11.10 16.16
C ARG A 58 3.70 11.94 16.64
N GLY A 59 3.44 12.94 17.46
CA GLY A 59 4.47 13.83 18.03
C GLY A 59 4.83 15.02 17.13
N ARG A 60 5.82 15.83 17.55
CA ARG A 60 6.28 17.05 16.84
C ARG A 60 7.80 17.14 16.85
N GLY A 61 8.37 17.76 15.81
CA GLY A 61 9.81 18.04 15.70
C GLY A 61 10.66 16.77 15.80
N LYS A 62 11.65 16.81 16.70
CA LYS A 62 12.59 15.70 16.94
C LYS A 62 11.94 14.48 17.64
N ASN A 63 10.77 14.64 18.25
CA ASN A 63 10.03 13.56 18.94
C ASN A 63 8.94 12.93 18.05
N LYS A 64 9.12 13.01 16.73
CA LYS A 64 8.18 12.43 15.76
C LYS A 64 8.36 10.92 15.70
N LEU A 65 7.30 10.18 16.01
CA LEU A 65 7.25 8.72 15.89
C LEU A 65 6.41 8.33 14.68
N ILE A 66 6.91 7.39 13.89
CA ILE A 66 6.26 6.86 12.69
C ILE A 66 6.13 5.36 12.86
N ASN A 67 4.90 4.86 12.83
CA ASN A 67 4.59 3.43 12.80
C ASN A 67 3.96 3.09 11.44
N GLU A 68 4.32 1.95 10.86
CA GLU A 68 3.71 1.45 9.63
C GLU A 68 2.96 0.14 9.93
N TYR A 69 1.70 0.06 9.51
CA TYR A 69 0.84 -1.09 9.71
C TYR A 69 0.36 -1.61 8.36
N THR A 70 0.54 -2.92 8.11
CA THR A 70 -0.06 -3.55 6.92
C THR A 70 -1.53 -3.82 7.21
N VAL A 71 -2.42 -3.07 6.57
CA VAL A 71 -3.87 -3.15 6.78
C VAL A 71 -4.58 -4.01 5.72
N GLY A 72 -3.88 -4.39 4.66
CA GLY A 72 -4.37 -5.32 3.64
C GLY A 72 -3.22 -5.93 2.87
N ILE A 73 -3.39 -7.18 2.43
CA ILE A 73 -2.42 -7.88 1.58
C ILE A 73 -3.14 -8.80 0.59
N VAL A 74 -2.66 -8.84 -0.65
CA VAL A 74 -3.03 -9.81 -1.68
C VAL A 74 -1.75 -10.31 -2.36
N GLU A 75 -1.72 -11.61 -2.68
CA GLU A 75 -0.58 -12.23 -3.32
C GLU A 75 -1.01 -13.07 -4.53
N PHE A 76 -0.33 -12.86 -5.65
CA PHE A 76 -0.43 -13.69 -6.84
C PHE A 76 0.81 -14.58 -6.91
N SER A 77 0.67 -15.84 -6.47
CA SER A 77 1.80 -16.77 -6.34
C SER A 77 1.98 -17.71 -7.54
N LYS A 78 1.12 -17.63 -8.56
CA LYS A 78 1.24 -18.43 -9.78
C LYS A 78 2.31 -17.82 -10.69
N PRO A 79 3.42 -18.53 -10.97
CA PRO A 79 4.46 -18.00 -11.84
C PRO A 79 3.97 -17.85 -13.28
N PHE A 80 4.46 -16.82 -13.97
CA PHE A 80 4.17 -16.59 -15.38
C PHE A 80 5.38 -16.00 -16.13
N LYS A 81 5.39 -16.20 -17.45
CA LYS A 81 6.39 -15.62 -18.35
C LYS A 81 5.82 -14.36 -19.00
N LEU A 82 6.55 -13.27 -18.93
CA LEU A 82 6.23 -12.01 -19.60
C LEU A 82 7.22 -11.84 -20.76
N GLU A 83 6.71 -11.77 -21.98
CA GLU A 83 7.55 -11.55 -23.16
C GLU A 83 7.98 -10.08 -23.26
N ALA A 84 9.08 -9.83 -23.98
CA ALA A 84 9.60 -8.49 -24.19
C ALA A 84 8.55 -7.57 -24.85
N GLY A 85 8.37 -6.37 -24.31
CA GLY A 85 7.42 -5.37 -24.80
C GLY A 85 5.96 -5.65 -24.48
N LYS A 86 5.62 -6.78 -23.84
CA LYS A 86 4.24 -7.09 -23.46
C LYS A 86 3.92 -6.57 -22.06
N SER A 87 2.63 -6.33 -21.83
CA SER A 87 2.03 -6.06 -20.54
C SER A 87 1.04 -7.16 -20.18
N MET A 88 0.84 -7.38 -18.87
CA MET A 88 -0.22 -8.21 -18.33
C MET A 88 -0.96 -7.46 -17.23
N GLU A 89 -2.26 -7.63 -17.21
CA GLU A 89 -3.15 -7.01 -16.23
C GLU A 89 -3.69 -8.05 -15.25
N PHE A 90 -3.68 -7.72 -13.97
CA PHE A 90 -4.28 -8.55 -12.93
C PHE A 90 -5.24 -7.70 -12.11
N SER A 91 -6.51 -8.10 -12.11
CA SER A 91 -7.50 -7.52 -11.20
C SER A 91 -7.33 -8.13 -9.82
N PHE A 92 -7.44 -7.32 -8.77
CA PHE A 92 -7.40 -7.78 -7.39
C PHE A 92 -8.58 -7.23 -6.59
N LYS A 93 -8.97 -7.99 -5.58
CA LYS A 93 -9.88 -7.56 -4.53
C LYS A 93 -9.23 -7.89 -3.19
N MET A 94 -8.77 -6.87 -2.49
CA MET A 94 -8.01 -6.99 -1.26
C MET A 94 -8.93 -6.76 -0.06
N PRO A 95 -9.05 -7.72 0.88
CA PRO A 95 -9.70 -7.47 2.14
C PRO A 95 -8.87 -6.44 2.93
N ILE A 96 -9.55 -5.43 3.47
CA ILE A 96 -8.93 -4.42 4.32
C ILE A 96 -9.40 -4.64 5.74
N LYS A 97 -8.43 -4.70 6.65
CA LYS A 97 -8.63 -4.50 8.07
C LYS A 97 -7.89 -3.22 8.43
N ILE A 98 -8.58 -2.08 8.39
CA ILE A 98 -8.04 -0.87 9.01
C ILE A 98 -8.04 -1.17 10.51
N VAL A 99 -6.90 -1.68 10.98
CA VAL A 99 -6.66 -1.93 12.38
C VAL A 99 -6.57 -0.53 12.98
N GLN A 100 -7.72 -0.06 13.44
CA GLN A 100 -7.88 0.71 14.67
C GLN A 100 -6.56 0.68 15.44
N SER A 101 -5.76 1.74 15.27
CA SER A 101 -4.36 1.85 15.71
C SER A 101 -4.27 1.40 17.16
N GLU A 102 -3.14 0.96 17.71
CA GLU A 102 -3.07 0.44 19.11
C GLU A 102 -3.77 1.30 20.18
N MET A 103 -4.00 2.58 19.92
CA MET A 103 -4.86 3.48 20.69
C MET A 103 -6.35 3.10 20.75
N ASP A 104 -6.94 2.57 19.68
CA ASP A 104 -8.32 2.07 19.65
C ASP A 104 -8.47 0.75 20.44
N LYS A 105 -7.43 -0.10 20.53
CA LYS A 105 -7.43 -1.26 21.45
C LYS A 105 -7.53 -0.81 22.91
N ILE A 106 -6.83 0.27 23.27
CA ILE A 106 -6.92 0.90 24.60
C ILE A 106 -8.31 1.53 24.81
N GLY A 107 -8.90 2.13 23.77
CA GLY A 107 -10.24 2.73 23.83
C GLY A 107 -11.43 1.76 23.74
N SER A 108 -11.19 0.50 23.37
CA SER A 108 -12.25 -0.52 23.22
C SER A 108 -12.67 -1.18 24.54
N LYS A 109 -11.90 -1.01 25.63
CA LYS A 109 -12.21 -1.62 26.92
C LYS A 109 -13.32 -0.89 27.71
N ASN A 110 -13.61 0.38 27.44
CA ASN A 110 -14.66 1.13 28.13
C ASN A 110 -15.57 1.90 27.15
N PHE A 111 -16.87 1.93 27.41
CA PHE A 111 -17.87 2.64 26.59
C PHE A 111 -17.60 4.16 26.51
N VAL A 112 -16.96 4.74 27.53
CA VAL A 112 -16.57 6.16 27.63
C VAL A 112 -15.43 6.55 26.67
N SER A 113 -14.60 5.59 26.23
CA SER A 113 -13.39 5.88 25.45
C SER A 113 -13.61 5.99 23.93
N LYS A 114 -14.78 5.62 23.38
CA LYS A 114 -15.10 5.85 21.96
C LYS A 114 -15.16 7.34 21.59
N GLY A 115 -15.62 8.20 22.50
CA GLY A 115 -15.59 9.66 22.34
C GLY A 115 -14.17 10.23 22.47
N PHE A 116 -13.38 9.69 23.39
CA PHE A 116 -12.02 10.11 23.65
C PHE A 116 -11.05 9.82 22.49
N VAL A 117 -11.21 8.71 21.75
CA VAL A 117 -10.34 8.44 20.60
C VAL A 117 -10.57 9.43 19.45
N LYS A 118 -11.83 9.80 19.18
CA LYS A 118 -12.15 10.88 18.22
C LYS A 118 -11.55 12.22 18.65
N ILE A 119 -11.59 12.51 19.95
CA ILE A 119 -11.03 13.73 20.52
C ILE A 119 -9.48 13.70 20.55
N MET A 120 -8.85 12.56 20.82
CA MET A 120 -7.38 12.38 20.81
C MET A 120 -6.80 12.42 19.39
N LYS A 121 -7.49 11.85 18.38
CA LYS A 121 -7.16 12.05 16.96
C LYS A 121 -7.19 13.55 16.59
N LYS A 122 -8.07 14.33 17.24
CA LYS A 122 -8.19 15.78 17.09
C LYS A 122 -7.17 16.59 17.91
N LEU A 123 -6.74 16.10 19.08
CA LEU A 123 -5.86 16.80 20.03
C LEU A 123 -4.35 16.56 19.81
N ASN A 124 -3.92 15.41 19.26
CA ASN A 124 -2.50 15.02 19.26
C ASN A 124 -1.76 15.12 17.90
N ASN A 125 -2.26 15.90 16.94
CA ASN A 125 -1.63 16.07 15.62
C ASN A 125 -1.31 14.71 14.95
N VAL A 126 -2.19 13.74 15.16
CA VAL A 126 -2.05 12.38 14.61
C VAL A 126 -2.50 12.40 13.16
N LYS A 127 -1.63 11.93 12.26
CA LYS A 127 -1.93 11.84 10.83
C LYS A 127 -1.75 10.40 10.37
N SER A 128 -2.85 9.76 9.98
CA SER A 128 -2.82 8.50 9.25
C SER A 128 -2.69 8.81 7.76
N GLN A 129 -1.67 8.24 7.13
CA GLN A 129 -1.46 8.32 5.68
C GLN A 129 -1.52 6.90 5.10
N PHE A 130 -2.20 6.72 3.98
CA PHE A 130 -2.36 5.40 3.37
C PHE A 130 -1.57 5.35 2.07
N ARG A 131 -0.87 4.25 1.85
CA ARG A 131 -0.21 3.96 0.57
C ARG A 131 -0.39 2.50 0.19
N ILE A 132 -0.61 2.25 -1.09
CA ILE A 132 -0.51 0.91 -1.65
C ILE A 132 0.90 0.70 -2.20
N GLU A 133 1.45 -0.47 -1.95
CA GLU A 133 2.73 -0.91 -2.47
C GLU A 133 2.51 -2.19 -3.28
N ALA A 134 3.07 -2.24 -4.48
CA ALA A 134 3.10 -3.44 -5.30
C ALA A 134 4.55 -3.84 -5.58
N THR A 135 4.86 -5.11 -5.37
CA THR A 135 6.21 -5.66 -5.55
C THR A 135 6.14 -6.97 -6.33
N ALA A 136 7.07 -7.21 -7.25
CA ALA A 136 7.16 -8.48 -7.97
C ALA A 136 8.48 -9.19 -7.71
N LYS A 137 8.42 -10.50 -7.42
CA LYS A 137 9.59 -11.38 -7.36
C LYS A 137 9.90 -11.88 -8.76
N VAL A 138 11.00 -11.41 -9.34
CA VAL A 138 11.45 -11.80 -10.69
C VAL A 138 12.58 -12.81 -10.56
N ALA A 139 12.61 -13.83 -11.42
CA ALA A 139 13.54 -14.95 -11.28
C ALA A 139 15.04 -14.56 -11.32
N ARG A 140 15.40 -13.53 -12.09
CA ARG A 140 16.79 -13.10 -12.35
C ARG A 140 17.11 -11.70 -11.82
N ASN A 141 16.22 -11.08 -11.05
CA ASN A 141 16.42 -9.72 -10.56
C ASN A 141 16.85 -9.75 -9.09
N ALA A 142 17.99 -9.14 -8.78
CA ALA A 142 18.50 -9.04 -7.41
C ALA A 142 17.62 -8.12 -6.54
N ILE A 143 17.04 -7.08 -7.16
CA ILE A 143 16.20 -6.09 -6.47
C ILE A 143 14.78 -6.19 -7.01
N PRO A 144 13.79 -6.59 -6.18
CA PRO A 144 12.40 -6.62 -6.62
C PRO A 144 11.90 -5.24 -7.05
N PRO A 145 11.28 -5.08 -8.24
CA PRO A 145 10.63 -3.83 -8.60
C PRO A 145 9.54 -3.49 -7.58
N LEU A 146 9.49 -2.22 -7.17
CA LEU A 146 8.57 -1.68 -6.18
C LEU A 146 7.91 -0.41 -6.72
N THR A 147 6.58 -0.40 -6.69
CA THR A 147 5.78 0.79 -7.00
C THR A 147 4.94 1.15 -5.79
N LYS A 148 4.84 2.46 -5.50
CA LYS A 148 4.03 3.00 -4.39
C LYS A 148 3.04 4.02 -4.93
N LYS A 149 1.81 4.00 -4.43
CA LYS A 149 0.79 5.02 -4.72
C LYS A 149 0.11 5.45 -3.42
N GLU A 150 0.10 6.76 -3.14
CA GLU A 150 -0.62 7.30 -1.99
C GLU A 150 -2.13 7.30 -2.24
N ILE A 151 -2.91 7.07 -1.19
CA ILE A 151 -4.37 7.04 -1.23
C ILE A 151 -4.90 8.03 -0.19
N LYS A 152 -5.89 8.83 -0.60
CA LYS A 152 -6.62 9.70 0.33
C LYS A 152 -7.80 8.93 0.90
N VAL A 153 -7.88 8.86 2.23
CA VAL A 153 -9.05 8.32 2.90
C VAL A 153 -10.02 9.45 3.23
N ILE A 154 -11.27 9.29 2.81
CA ILE A 154 -12.37 10.22 3.08
C ILE A 154 -13.17 9.68 4.29
N PHE A 155 -13.48 10.57 5.23
CA PHE A 155 -14.26 10.31 6.43
C PHE A 155 -15.65 10.91 6.33
#